data_AF-A0A0S8I6K5-F1
#
_entry.id   AF-A0A0S8I6K5-F1
#
_cell.length_a   1.000
_cell.length_b   1.000
_cell.length_c   1.000
_cell.angle_alpha   90.00
_cell.angle_beta   90.00
_cell.angle_gamma   90.00
#
_symmetry.space_group_name_H-M   'P 1'
#
loop_
_entity.id
_entity.type
_entity.pdbx_description
1 polymer ?
#
loop_
_entity_poly.entity_id
_entity_poly.type
_entity_poly.pdbx_seq_one_letter_code
_entity_poly.pdbx_strand_id
1 'polypeptide(L)'
;MPAKDLYHWVALSMAPGVGSVLFKRLTEAFGNPEGVFQAKAKDLEQVEGVGPRVAKSLKRFYWKPQVDKELISAGEIGARLVTWADEEYPFALKQIYDPPPLLYVLGALKPQDRRAVAVVGSRYPTTYGEMFAERIALGLGQRGVTVVSGLARGVDSAAHRGALAAGGRTIGVLGCGIDLIYPP
;
A
#
# COMPACT_ATOMS: atom_id res chain seq x y z
N MET A 1 -16.30 6.96 -5.67
CA MET A 1 -16.54 8.10 -4.76
C MET A 1 -15.86 9.33 -5.34
N PRO A 2 -16.41 10.56 -5.20
CA PRO A 2 -15.85 11.72 -5.88
C PRO A 2 -14.52 12.13 -5.23
N ALA A 3 -13.62 12.70 -6.03
CA ALA A 3 -12.22 13.01 -5.72
C ALA A 3 -11.93 13.76 -4.38
N LYS A 4 -12.95 14.30 -3.70
CA LYS A 4 -12.81 15.03 -2.42
C LYS A 4 -12.41 14.15 -1.23
N ASP A 5 -12.80 12.87 -1.23
CA ASP A 5 -12.43 11.96 -0.12
C ASP A 5 -10.94 11.64 -0.18
N LEU A 6 -10.41 11.34 -1.37
CA LEU A 6 -9.02 10.94 -1.56
C LEU A 6 -8.02 12.00 -1.06
N TYR A 7 -8.34 13.28 -1.24
CA TYR A 7 -7.52 14.39 -0.74
C TYR A 7 -7.25 14.29 0.77
N HIS A 8 -8.28 13.97 1.56
CA HIS A 8 -8.14 13.87 3.01
C HIS A 8 -7.45 12.57 3.43
N TRP A 9 -7.59 11.49 2.65
CA TRP A 9 -6.82 10.25 2.85
C TRP A 9 -5.32 10.50 2.70
N VAL A 10 -4.91 11.14 1.60
CA VAL A 10 -3.50 11.49 1.37
C VAL A 10 -3.02 12.51 2.40
N ALA A 11 -3.82 13.53 2.72
CA ALA A 11 -3.46 14.49 3.75
C ALA A 11 -3.20 13.81 5.10
N LEU A 12 -4.11 12.94 5.55
CA LEU A 12 -3.97 12.33 6.86
C LEU A 12 -2.80 11.33 6.92
N SER A 13 -2.47 10.66 5.81
CA SER A 13 -1.30 9.77 5.76
C SER A 13 0.03 10.51 5.75
N MET A 14 0.04 11.76 5.27
CA MET A 14 1.21 12.64 5.31
C MET A 14 1.32 13.42 6.63
N ALA A 15 0.31 13.33 7.50
CA ALA A 15 0.26 14.12 8.72
C ALA A 15 1.39 13.70 9.69
N PRO A 16 2.21 14.66 10.19
CA PRO A 16 3.29 14.33 11.10
C PRO A 16 2.80 13.65 12.38
N GLY A 17 3.39 12.48 12.69
CA GLY A 17 3.03 11.71 13.88
C GLY A 17 1.80 10.82 13.72
N VAL A 18 1.25 10.69 12.51
CA VAL A 18 0.13 9.78 12.20
C VAL A 18 0.65 8.59 11.40
N GLY A 19 0.89 7.46 12.09
CA GLY A 19 1.09 6.15 11.45
C GLY A 19 -0.26 5.44 11.20
N SER A 20 -0.26 4.27 10.54
CA SER A 20 -1.52 3.62 10.13
C SER A 20 -2.40 3.17 11.32
N VAL A 21 -1.83 2.74 12.44
CA VAL A 21 -2.59 2.47 13.67
C VAL A 21 -3.34 3.72 14.14
N LEU A 22 -2.66 4.87 14.18
CA LEU A 22 -3.28 6.11 14.62
C LEU A 22 -4.28 6.66 13.60
N PHE A 23 -3.95 6.51 12.31
CA PHE A 23 -4.85 6.82 11.20
C PHE A 23 -6.17 6.08 11.39
N LYS A 24 -6.11 4.76 11.62
CA LYS A 24 -7.28 3.91 11.85
C LYS A 24 -8.11 4.42 13.03
N ARG A 25 -7.49 4.59 14.19
CA ARG A 25 -8.17 5.09 15.41
C ARG A 25 -8.84 6.45 15.19
N LEU A 26 -8.15 7.37 14.53
CA LEU A 26 -8.70 8.68 14.18
C LEU A 26 -9.91 8.55 13.24
N THR A 27 -9.80 7.75 12.18
CA THR A 27 -10.92 7.55 11.25
C THR A 27 -12.08 6.79 11.86
N GLU A 28 -11.85 5.87 12.81
CA GLU A 28 -12.91 5.19 13.55
C GLU A 28 -13.63 6.15 14.50
N ALA A 29 -12.89 7.04 15.16
CA ALA A 29 -13.45 8.02 16.09
C ALA A 29 -14.25 9.14 15.40
N PHE A 30 -13.80 9.57 14.21
CA PHE A 30 -14.37 10.72 13.48
C PHE A 30 -15.06 10.34 12.16
N GLY A 31 -15.26 9.04 11.91
CA GLY A 31 -15.94 8.47 10.76
C GLY A 31 -15.08 8.35 9.49
N ASN A 32 -14.30 9.39 9.14
CA ASN A 32 -13.44 9.40 7.96
C ASN A 32 -12.30 10.44 8.10
N PRO A 33 -11.32 10.48 7.18
CA PRO A 33 -10.24 11.46 7.25
C PRO A 33 -10.68 12.92 7.22
N GLU A 34 -11.76 13.27 6.50
CA GLU A 34 -12.30 14.63 6.50
C GLU A 34 -12.79 15.04 7.90
N GLY A 35 -13.51 14.15 8.58
CA GLY A 35 -13.98 14.33 9.95
C GLY A 35 -12.83 14.60 10.93
N VAL A 36 -11.68 13.95 10.75
CA VAL A 36 -10.47 14.19 11.56
C VAL A 36 -9.98 15.63 11.43
N PHE A 37 -9.94 16.19 10.21
CA PHE A 37 -9.51 17.58 10.01
C PHE A 37 -10.54 18.60 10.51
N GLN A 38 -11.83 18.26 10.48
CA GLN A 38 -12.91 19.09 11.00
C GLN A 38 -13.00 19.09 12.54
N ALA A 39 -12.54 18.01 13.19
CA ALA A 39 -12.56 17.88 14.66
C ALA A 39 -11.78 19.00 15.38
N LYS A 40 -12.18 19.29 16.62
CA LYS A 40 -11.45 20.24 17.49
C LYS A 40 -10.25 19.53 18.10
N ALA A 41 -9.19 20.29 18.42
CA ALA A 41 -7.98 19.74 19.03
C ALA A 41 -8.26 18.95 20.32
N LYS A 42 -9.18 19.44 21.16
CA LYS A 42 -9.59 18.76 22.40
C LYS A 42 -10.24 17.40 22.17
N ASP A 43 -10.99 17.25 21.07
CA ASP A 43 -11.66 16.01 20.72
C ASP A 43 -10.64 15.00 20.17
N LEU A 44 -9.69 15.48 19.34
CA LEU A 44 -8.57 14.67 18.85
C LEU A 44 -7.76 14.07 20.01
N GLU A 45 -7.50 14.85 21.07
CA GLU A 45 -6.75 14.40 22.26
C GLU A 45 -7.46 13.30 23.07
N GLN A 46 -8.76 13.04 22.83
CA GLN A 46 -9.47 11.92 23.45
C GLN A 46 -9.16 10.57 22.78
N VAL A 47 -8.59 10.59 21.58
CA VAL A 47 -8.24 9.36 20.86
C VAL A 47 -6.94 8.80 21.43
N GLU A 48 -6.96 7.52 21.80
CA GLU A 48 -5.81 6.83 22.37
C GLU A 48 -4.58 6.92 21.44
N GLY A 49 -3.47 7.46 21.95
CA GLY A 49 -2.23 7.69 21.20
C GLY A 49 -2.13 9.08 20.57
N VAL A 50 -3.19 9.89 20.60
CA VAL A 50 -3.15 11.30 20.17
C VAL A 50 -2.82 12.19 21.37
N GLY A 51 -1.54 12.48 21.56
CA GLY A 51 -1.12 13.50 22.53
C GLY A 51 -1.37 14.94 22.02
N PRO A 52 -1.25 15.96 22.89
CA PRO A 52 -1.41 17.37 22.52
C PRO A 52 -0.49 17.81 21.37
N ARG A 53 0.69 17.19 21.26
CA ARG A 53 1.64 17.45 20.17
C ARG A 53 1.09 17.02 18.81
N VAL A 54 0.46 15.84 18.73
CA VAL A 54 -0.10 15.31 17.49
C VAL A 54 -1.36 16.10 17.10
N ALA A 55 -2.26 16.34 18.05
CA ALA A 55 -3.46 17.15 17.82
C ALA A 55 -3.12 18.56 17.29
N LYS A 56 -2.15 19.23 17.92
CA LYS A 56 -1.65 20.55 17.47
C LYS A 56 -1.01 20.47 16.08
N SER A 57 -0.26 19.41 15.79
CA SER A 57 0.37 19.22 14.48
C SER A 57 -0.68 19.04 13.39
N LEU A 58 -1.70 18.20 13.61
CA LEU A 58 -2.82 18.01 12.70
C LEU A 58 -3.56 19.31 12.39
N LYS A 59 -3.86 20.13 13.41
CA LYS A 59 -4.56 21.42 13.18
C LYS A 59 -3.71 22.47 12.47
N ARG A 60 -2.39 22.42 12.62
CA ARG A 60 -1.45 23.34 11.95
C ARG A 60 -0.95 22.82 10.61
N PHE A 61 -1.28 21.59 10.26
CA PHE A 61 -0.77 20.95 9.07
C PHE A 61 -1.39 21.58 7.83
N TYR A 62 -0.59 22.37 7.11
CA TYR A 62 -0.98 22.91 5.81
C TYR A 62 -0.61 21.88 4.75
N TRP A 63 -1.61 21.09 4.33
CA TRP A 63 -1.42 19.90 3.50
C TRP A 63 -1.80 20.07 2.04
N LYS A 64 -2.61 21.07 1.70
CA LYS A 64 -3.20 21.21 0.35
C LYS A 64 -2.15 21.17 -0.77
N PRO A 65 -1.09 22.01 -0.77
CA PRO A 65 -0.09 21.98 -1.84
C PRO A 65 0.67 20.67 -1.95
N GLN A 66 0.93 20.00 -0.82
CA GLN A 66 1.66 18.73 -0.79
C GLN A 66 0.81 17.61 -1.37
N VAL A 67 -0.48 17.57 -1.02
CA VAL A 67 -1.44 16.61 -1.57
C VAL A 67 -1.63 16.85 -3.07
N ASP A 68 -1.78 18.10 -3.51
CA ASP A 68 -1.88 18.41 -4.94
C ASP A 68 -0.66 17.90 -5.71
N LYS A 69 0.55 18.19 -5.21
CA LYS A 69 1.78 17.72 -5.81
C LYS A 69 1.84 16.18 -5.88
N GLU A 70 1.46 15.52 -4.80
CA GLU A 70 1.48 14.06 -4.69
C GLU A 70 0.52 13.38 -5.68
N LEU A 71 -0.72 13.88 -5.77
CA LEU A 71 -1.73 13.36 -6.69
C LEU A 71 -1.34 13.61 -8.15
N ILE A 72 -0.75 14.76 -8.46
CA ILE A 72 -0.21 15.05 -9.80
C ILE A 72 0.92 14.07 -10.13
N SER A 73 1.89 13.92 -9.24
CA SER A 73 3.08 13.07 -9.47
C SER A 73 2.69 11.60 -9.66
N ALA A 74 1.72 11.10 -8.87
CA ALA A 74 1.16 9.77 -9.05
C ALA A 74 0.44 9.63 -10.41
N GLY A 75 -0.33 10.65 -10.81
CA GLY A 75 -1.01 10.68 -12.10
C GLY A 75 -0.06 10.68 -13.30
N GLU A 76 1.06 11.41 -13.23
CA GLU A 76 2.06 11.51 -14.29
C GLU A 76 2.70 10.17 -14.65
N ILE A 77 2.90 9.30 -13.66
CA ILE A 77 3.42 7.94 -13.87
C ILE A 77 2.31 6.90 -14.11
N GLY A 78 1.04 7.31 -14.13
CA GLY A 78 -0.12 6.42 -14.28
C GLY A 78 -0.44 5.59 -13.05
N ALA A 79 0.07 5.95 -11.88
CA ALA A 79 -0.27 5.31 -10.61
C ALA A 79 -1.64 5.81 -10.12
N ARG A 80 -2.43 4.88 -9.56
CA ARG A 80 -3.70 5.18 -8.90
C ARG A 80 -3.54 4.98 -7.40
N LEU A 81 -4.30 5.75 -6.62
CA LEU A 81 -4.34 5.58 -5.18
C LEU A 81 -5.58 4.76 -4.80
N VAL A 82 -5.40 3.74 -3.97
CA VAL A 82 -6.45 2.85 -3.48
C VAL A 82 -6.45 2.88 -1.96
N THR A 83 -7.58 3.21 -1.34
CA THR A 83 -7.76 3.40 0.11
C THR A 83 -8.53 2.25 0.73
N TRP A 84 -8.60 2.17 2.07
CA TRP A 84 -9.46 1.18 2.74
C TRP A 84 -10.94 1.27 2.37
N ALA A 85 -11.40 2.43 1.92
CA ALA A 85 -12.79 2.64 1.52
C ALA A 85 -13.10 2.02 0.15
N ASP A 86 -12.09 1.71 -0.65
CA ASP A 86 -12.25 1.18 -1.99
C ASP A 86 -12.45 -0.33 -1.99
N GLU A 87 -13.40 -0.81 -2.78
CA GLU A 87 -13.69 -2.25 -2.93
C GLU A 87 -12.51 -3.04 -3.53
N GLU A 88 -11.65 -2.36 -4.31
CA GLU A 88 -10.47 -2.98 -4.92
C GLU A 88 -9.31 -3.17 -3.93
N TYR A 89 -9.38 -2.59 -2.72
CA TYR A 89 -8.35 -2.74 -1.71
C TYR A 89 -8.18 -4.22 -1.30
N PRO A 90 -6.95 -4.78 -1.26
CA PRO A 90 -6.76 -6.21 -1.01
C PRO A 90 -7.29 -6.63 0.37
N PHE A 91 -8.30 -7.52 0.36
CA PHE A 91 -8.99 -7.96 1.58
C PHE A 91 -8.02 -8.48 2.64
N ALA A 92 -7.11 -9.39 2.28
CA ALA A 92 -6.15 -9.97 3.21
C ALA A 92 -5.22 -8.92 3.83
N LEU A 93 -4.80 -7.91 3.04
CA LEU A 93 -3.97 -6.82 3.54
C LEU A 93 -4.74 -5.94 4.53
N LYS A 94 -6.05 -5.76 4.34
CA LYS A 94 -6.89 -4.97 5.26
C LYS A 94 -7.05 -5.63 6.64
N GLN A 95 -6.79 -6.94 6.75
CA GLN A 95 -6.93 -7.70 8.00
C GLN A 95 -5.67 -7.72 8.88
N ILE A 96 -4.53 -7.21 8.41
CA ILE A 96 -3.31 -7.20 9.23
C ILE A 96 -3.44 -6.19 10.39
N TYR A 97 -2.53 -6.26 11.36
CA TYR A 97 -2.55 -5.39 12.54
C TYR A 97 -2.47 -3.88 12.19
N ASP A 98 -1.57 -3.53 11.26
CA ASP A 98 -1.30 -2.16 10.83
C ASP A 98 -1.41 -2.06 9.29
N PRO A 99 -2.63 -2.15 8.72
CA PRO A 99 -2.80 -2.08 7.28
C PRO A 99 -2.41 -0.67 6.79
N PRO A 100 -1.79 -0.49 5.61
CA PRO A 100 -1.50 0.84 5.09
C PRO A 100 -2.81 1.55 4.68
N PRO A 101 -3.02 2.84 4.99
CA PRO A 101 -4.30 3.52 4.77
C PRO A 101 -4.63 3.74 3.30
N LEU A 102 -3.58 3.83 2.48
CA LEU A 102 -3.66 3.90 1.03
C LEU A 102 -2.52 3.09 0.40
N LEU A 103 -2.72 2.70 -0.84
CA LEU A 103 -1.75 2.04 -1.71
C LEU A 103 -1.59 2.87 -2.97
N TYR A 104 -0.36 3.06 -3.41
CA TYR A 104 -0.06 3.49 -4.77
C TYR A 104 0.00 2.24 -5.64
N VAL A 105 -0.78 2.23 -6.71
CA VAL A 105 -0.96 1.06 -7.58
C VAL A 105 -0.65 1.47 -9.01
N LEU A 106 0.41 0.89 -9.57
CA LEU A 106 0.70 0.95 -10.99
C LEU A 106 0.15 -0.31 -11.66
N GLY A 107 -0.76 -0.14 -12.61
CA GLY A 107 -1.53 -1.22 -13.22
C GLY A 107 -2.88 -1.43 -12.52
N ALA A 108 -3.27 -2.69 -12.31
CA ALA A 108 -4.60 -3.05 -11.81
C ALA A 108 -4.52 -4.05 -10.67
N LEU A 109 -5.40 -3.91 -9.67
CA LEU A 109 -5.77 -4.96 -8.72
C LEU A 109 -7.00 -5.69 -9.27
N LYS A 110 -7.03 -7.02 -9.19
CA LYS A 110 -8.07 -7.85 -9.80
C LYS A 110 -8.71 -8.77 -8.76
N PRO A 111 -10.00 -9.16 -8.91
CA PRO A 111 -10.65 -10.08 -7.98
C PRO A 111 -9.90 -11.41 -7.78
N GLN A 112 -9.19 -11.89 -8.81
CA GLN A 112 -8.36 -13.10 -8.74
C GLN A 112 -7.19 -13.00 -7.76
N ASP A 113 -6.77 -11.78 -7.38
CA ASP A 113 -5.68 -11.53 -6.43
C ASP A 113 -6.04 -11.94 -5.00
N ARG A 114 -7.32 -12.21 -4.74
CA ARG A 114 -7.77 -12.87 -3.50
C ARG A 114 -7.14 -14.25 -3.32
N ARG A 115 -6.74 -14.91 -4.41
CA ARG A 115 -5.97 -16.16 -4.41
C ARG A 115 -4.53 -15.83 -4.75
N ALA A 116 -3.78 -15.38 -3.75
CA ALA A 116 -2.39 -15.01 -3.88
C ALA A 116 -1.49 -15.79 -2.92
N VAL A 117 -0.25 -16.04 -3.34
CA VAL A 117 0.80 -16.64 -2.51
C VAL A 117 2.04 -15.76 -2.59
N ALA A 118 2.58 -15.41 -1.42
CA ALA A 118 3.85 -14.72 -1.33
C ALA A 118 5.00 -15.72 -1.55
N VAL A 119 5.91 -15.40 -2.48
CA VAL A 119 7.15 -16.16 -2.69
C VAL A 119 8.30 -15.22 -2.40
N VAL A 120 9.02 -15.48 -1.31
CA VAL A 120 10.09 -14.63 -0.80
C VAL A 120 11.32 -15.47 -0.47
N GLY A 121 12.50 -14.87 -0.49
CA GLY A 121 13.71 -15.57 -0.07
C GLY A 121 14.99 -14.74 -0.19
N SER A 122 16.12 -15.43 -0.28
CA SER A 122 17.44 -14.80 -0.32
C SER A 122 17.61 -13.88 -1.53
N ARG A 123 18.30 -12.74 -1.32
CA ARG A 123 18.79 -11.87 -2.39
C ARG A 123 19.96 -12.46 -3.19
N TYR A 124 20.60 -13.48 -2.60
CA TYR A 124 21.71 -14.25 -3.18
C TYR A 124 21.40 -15.74 -3.03
N PRO A 125 20.44 -16.28 -3.80
CA PRO A 125 20.12 -17.70 -3.75
C PRO A 125 21.23 -18.53 -4.41
N THR A 126 21.29 -19.81 -4.07
CA THR A 126 22.01 -20.79 -4.90
C THR A 126 21.26 -20.98 -6.22
N THR A 127 21.94 -21.50 -7.24
CA THR A 127 21.29 -21.86 -8.51
C THR A 127 20.08 -22.78 -8.29
N TYR A 128 20.20 -23.75 -7.39
CA TYR A 128 19.08 -24.63 -7.02
C TYR A 128 17.91 -23.84 -6.40
N GLY A 129 18.20 -22.93 -5.45
CA GLY A 129 17.17 -22.11 -4.82
C GLY A 129 16.44 -21.20 -5.80
N GLU A 130 17.17 -20.61 -6.74
CA GLU A 130 16.60 -19.79 -7.81
C GLU A 130 15.69 -20.62 -8.73
N MET A 131 16.17 -21.77 -9.23
CA MET A 131 15.38 -22.69 -10.05
C MET A 131 14.13 -23.19 -9.33
N PHE A 132 14.24 -23.47 -8.03
CA PHE A 132 13.13 -23.96 -7.22
C PHE A 132 12.05 -22.88 -7.04
N ALA A 133 12.46 -21.64 -6.74
CA ALA A 133 11.53 -20.50 -6.64
C ALA A 133 10.79 -20.26 -7.96
N GLU A 134 11.52 -20.29 -9.08
CA GLU A 134 10.94 -20.13 -10.42
C GLU A 134 9.95 -21.26 -10.74
N ARG A 135 10.31 -22.51 -10.45
CA ARG A 135 9.45 -23.69 -10.68
C ARG A 135 8.18 -23.67 -9.84
N ILE A 136 8.27 -23.26 -8.56
CA ILE A 136 7.07 -23.11 -7.71
C ILE A 136 6.17 -22.03 -8.28
N ALA A 137 6.72 -20.86 -8.61
CA ALA A 137 5.93 -19.75 -9.13
C ALA A 137 5.27 -20.06 -10.48
N LEU A 138 5.96 -20.80 -11.35
CA LEU A 138 5.40 -21.35 -12.58
C LEU A 138 4.18 -22.25 -12.28
N GLY A 139 4.33 -23.20 -11.35
CA GLY A 139 3.24 -24.11 -10.97
C GLY A 139 2.04 -23.40 -10.34
N LEU A 140 2.27 -22.32 -9.58
CA LEU A 140 1.23 -21.45 -9.03
C LEU A 140 0.50 -20.68 -10.14
N GLY A 141 1.26 -20.05 -11.04
CA GLY A 141 0.72 -19.30 -12.18
C GLY A 141 -0.16 -20.16 -13.10
N GLN A 142 0.29 -21.40 -13.40
CA GLN A 142 -0.48 -22.37 -14.19
C GLN A 142 -1.84 -22.75 -13.55
N ARG A 143 -1.97 -22.58 -12.24
CA ARG A 143 -3.20 -22.88 -11.48
C ARG A 143 -4.04 -21.63 -11.23
N GLY A 144 -3.70 -20.50 -11.87
CA GLY A 144 -4.39 -19.23 -11.70
C GLY A 144 -4.17 -18.57 -10.33
N VAL A 145 -3.11 -18.96 -9.61
CA VAL A 145 -2.73 -18.31 -8.34
C VAL A 145 -1.82 -17.13 -8.63
N THR A 146 -2.13 -15.98 -8.05
CA THR A 146 -1.31 -14.77 -8.18
C THR A 146 -0.06 -14.89 -7.31
N VAL A 147 1.12 -14.69 -7.89
CA VAL A 147 2.38 -14.67 -7.14
C VAL A 147 2.68 -13.26 -6.66
N VAL A 148 2.89 -13.07 -5.36
CA VAL A 148 3.26 -11.77 -4.76
C VAL A 148 4.71 -11.83 -4.29
N SER A 149 5.51 -10.82 -4.61
CA SER A 149 6.90 -10.74 -4.15
C SER A 149 7.42 -9.30 -4.13
N GLY A 150 8.63 -9.06 -3.63
CA GLY A 150 9.17 -7.73 -3.32
C GLY A 150 9.98 -7.07 -4.43
N LEU A 151 9.99 -7.62 -5.66
CA LEU A 151 10.83 -7.17 -6.79
C LEU A 151 12.35 -7.12 -6.49
N ALA A 152 12.81 -7.76 -5.42
CA ALA A 152 14.23 -7.81 -5.13
C ALA A 152 15.00 -8.74 -6.09
N ARG A 153 16.33 -8.61 -6.11
CA ARG A 153 17.23 -9.60 -6.74
C ARG A 153 17.05 -10.97 -6.07
N GLY A 154 17.39 -12.03 -6.80
CA GLY A 154 17.36 -13.39 -6.29
C GLY A 154 15.97 -14.03 -6.35
N VAL A 155 15.50 -14.57 -5.23
CA VAL A 155 14.25 -15.36 -5.16
C VAL A 155 13.04 -14.60 -5.69
N ASP A 156 12.90 -13.32 -5.33
CA ASP A 156 11.76 -12.50 -5.75
C ASP A 156 11.71 -12.35 -7.28
N SER A 157 12.86 -12.04 -7.91
CA SER A 157 13.00 -11.98 -9.37
C SER A 157 12.63 -13.31 -10.03
N ALA A 158 13.11 -14.43 -9.49
CA ALA A 158 12.82 -15.77 -10.00
C ALA A 158 11.33 -16.13 -9.88
N ALA A 159 10.69 -15.75 -8.78
CA ALA A 159 9.26 -15.93 -8.57
C ALA A 159 8.43 -15.16 -9.61
N HIS A 160 8.77 -13.89 -9.85
CA HIS A 160 8.09 -13.10 -10.88
C HIS A 160 8.27 -13.70 -12.28
N ARG A 161 9.49 -14.12 -12.65
CA ARG A 161 9.75 -14.78 -13.94
C ARG A 161 8.94 -16.07 -14.10
N GLY A 162 8.93 -16.93 -13.08
CA GLY A 162 8.18 -18.19 -13.12
C GLY A 162 6.68 -17.96 -13.31
N ALA A 163 6.10 -17.02 -12.57
CA ALA A 163 4.69 -16.66 -12.72
C ALA A 163 4.35 -16.14 -14.13
N LEU A 164 5.20 -15.28 -14.70
CA LEU A 164 5.04 -14.74 -16.04
C LEU A 164 5.22 -15.80 -17.13
N ALA A 165 6.18 -16.72 -16.96
CA ALA A 165 6.42 -17.82 -17.89
C ALA A 165 5.21 -18.78 -18.00
N ALA A 166 4.38 -18.85 -16.95
CA ALA A 166 3.11 -19.58 -16.98
C ALA A 166 1.99 -18.85 -17.73
N GLY A 167 2.22 -17.63 -18.24
CA GLY A 167 1.15 -16.70 -18.62
C GLY A 167 0.29 -16.28 -17.43
N GLY A 168 0.81 -16.48 -16.21
CA GLY A 168 0.11 -16.21 -14.96
C GLY A 168 0.20 -14.76 -14.54
N ARG A 169 -0.25 -14.50 -13.31
CA ARG A 169 -0.26 -13.16 -12.74
C ARG A 169 0.73 -13.03 -11.61
N THR A 170 1.37 -11.86 -11.52
CA THR A 170 2.22 -11.51 -10.40
C THR A 170 2.03 -10.05 -9.97
N ILE A 171 2.30 -9.77 -8.70
CA ILE A 171 2.27 -8.43 -8.09
C ILE A 171 3.60 -8.19 -7.38
N GLY A 172 4.26 -7.08 -7.72
CA GLY A 172 5.43 -6.59 -7.01
C GLY A 172 5.04 -5.60 -5.91
N VAL A 173 5.56 -5.79 -4.70
CA VAL A 173 5.40 -4.85 -3.57
C VAL A 173 6.72 -4.13 -3.36
N LEU A 174 6.75 -2.83 -3.67
CA LEU A 174 7.96 -2.02 -3.61
C LEU A 174 8.21 -1.51 -2.19
N GLY A 175 9.47 -1.54 -1.76
CA GLY A 175 9.94 -0.92 -0.51
C GLY A 175 10.40 0.54 -0.66
N CYS A 176 10.15 1.14 -1.82
CA CYS A 176 10.55 2.49 -2.21
C CYS A 176 9.37 3.19 -2.90
N GLY A 177 9.58 4.45 -3.33
CA GLY A 177 8.63 5.15 -4.20
C GLY A 177 8.29 4.31 -5.43
N ILE A 178 7.02 4.34 -5.85
CA ILE A 178 6.53 3.54 -6.98
C ILE A 178 7.12 4.00 -8.33
N ASP A 179 7.65 5.22 -8.35
CA ASP A 179 8.41 5.86 -9.42
C ASP A 179 9.90 5.46 -9.45
N LEU A 180 10.38 4.77 -8.42
CA LEU A 180 11.77 4.36 -8.30
C LEU A 180 11.93 2.86 -8.60
N ILE A 181 12.66 2.54 -9.67
CA ILE A 181 13.04 1.16 -9.98
C ILE A 181 14.19 0.77 -9.05
N TYR A 182 13.90 -0.15 -8.12
CA TYR A 182 14.89 -0.68 -7.19
C TYR A 182 14.68 -2.18 -6.97
N PRO A 183 15.76 -3.00 -7.03
CA PRO A 183 17.13 -2.64 -7.40
C PRO A 183 17.26 -2.29 -8.90
N PRO A 184 18.24 -1.46 -9.29
CA PRO A 184 18.47 -1.09 -10.69
C PRO A 184 18.98 -2.28 -11.52
#